data_AF-A0A8X6XWW2-F1
#
_entry.id   AF-A0A8X6XWW2-F1
#
_cell.length_a   1.000
_cell.length_b   1.000
_cell.length_c   1.000
_cell.angle_alpha   90.00
_cell.angle_beta   90.00
_cell.angle_gamma   90.00
#
_symmetry.space_group_name_H-M   'P 1'
#
loop_
_entity.id
_entity.type
_entity.pdbx_description
1 polymer ?
#
loop_
_entity_poly.entity_id
_entity_poly.type
_entity_poly.pdbx_seq_one_letter_code
_entity_poly.pdbx_strand_id
1 'polypeptide(L)'
;MNECFGIKKPDKPFSRIPIDLTLEQTINAEASRRLSGIAHFTNSIAARQRWTKSHSIRAAIISHVLDVCGLKQLQDISADLQPNRIKIYGKQIAHFIEIFEKNINPFDEKLDKDSLYNIATAKPVPENVANFLLNIEKNREDLLKQFITECAEDQDRFDKPIKKIKCLILLVLQRRKT
;
A
#
# COMPACT_ATOMS: atom_id res chain seq x y z
N MET A 1 -1.06 9.46 -38.96
CA MET A 1 -1.24 8.86 -37.61
C MET A 1 -2.66 9.21 -37.17
N ASN A 2 -3.57 8.24 -37.18
CA ASN A 2 -4.91 8.40 -36.59
C ASN A 2 -4.97 7.46 -35.39
N GLU A 3 -4.68 7.99 -34.20
CA GLU A 3 -4.94 7.27 -32.96
C GLU A 3 -6.44 7.41 -32.63
N CYS A 4 -7.19 6.32 -32.82
CA CYS A 4 -8.58 6.24 -32.40
C CYS A 4 -8.66 5.93 -30.90
N PHE A 5 -9.27 6.84 -30.15
CA PHE A 5 -9.59 6.67 -28.73
C PHE A 5 -10.66 5.59 -28.54
N GLY A 6 -10.38 4.59 -27.70
CA GLY A 6 -11.33 3.54 -27.33
C GLY A 6 -11.76 3.64 -25.88
N ILE A 7 -12.94 4.20 -25.60
CA ILE A 7 -13.58 4.08 -24.28
C ILE A 7 -14.34 2.75 -24.27
N LYS A 8 -13.89 1.78 -23.46
CA LYS A 8 -14.66 0.54 -23.24
C LYS A 8 -15.88 0.90 -22.39
N LYS A 9 -17.05 0.95 -23.03
CA LYS A 9 -18.33 1.23 -22.35
C LYS A 9 -18.75 -0.01 -21.55
N PRO A 10 -19.23 0.15 -20.30
CA PRO A 10 -19.90 -0.93 -19.62
C PRO A 10 -21.22 -1.23 -20.33
N ASP A 11 -21.57 -2.50 -20.46
CA ASP A 11 -22.83 -2.93 -21.09
C ASP A 11 -24.06 -2.44 -20.32
N LYS A 12 -23.88 -2.09 -19.04
CA LYS A 12 -24.93 -1.55 -18.17
C LYS A 12 -25.25 -0.08 -18.54
N PRO A 13 -26.51 0.23 -18.95
CA PRO A 13 -26.88 1.56 -19.43
C PRO A 13 -26.80 2.66 -18.37
N PHE A 14 -26.92 2.31 -17.09
CA PHE A 14 -26.93 3.25 -15.96
C PHE A 14 -25.53 3.68 -15.48
N SER A 15 -24.47 3.03 -15.96
CA SER A 15 -23.07 3.34 -15.58
C SER A 15 -22.34 4.16 -16.64
N ARG A 16 -23.08 4.89 -17.50
CA ARG A 16 -22.56 5.59 -18.69
C ARG A 16 -22.25 7.07 -18.47
N ILE A 17 -22.30 7.58 -17.23
CA ILE A 17 -21.93 8.97 -16.94
C ILE A 17 -20.41 9.12 -17.18
N PRO A 18 -19.97 9.94 -18.15
CA PRO A 18 -18.57 9.96 -18.57
C PRO A 18 -17.57 10.29 -17.46
N ILE A 19 -17.99 11.10 -16.49
CA ILE A 19 -17.20 11.53 -15.33
C ILE A 19 -17.03 10.38 -14.31
N ASP A 20 -18.08 9.58 -14.08
CA ASP A 20 -17.99 8.43 -13.18
C ASP A 20 -17.21 7.28 -13.82
N LEU A 21 -17.37 7.10 -15.13
CA LEU A 21 -16.65 6.08 -15.88
C LEU A 21 -15.13 6.34 -15.89
N THR A 22 -14.71 7.60 -16.02
CA THR A 22 -13.29 7.98 -15.94
C THR A 22 -12.74 7.82 -14.53
N LEU A 23 -13.51 8.08 -13.48
CA LEU A 23 -13.09 7.87 -12.08
C LEU A 23 -13.01 6.37 -11.73
N GLU A 24 -14.00 5.57 -12.11
CA GLU A 24 -13.97 4.11 -11.94
C GLU A 24 -12.82 3.46 -12.71
N GLN A 25 -12.56 3.91 -13.95
CA GLN A 25 -11.41 3.44 -14.73
C GLN A 25 -10.08 3.92 -14.16
N THR A 26 -10.00 5.11 -13.54
CA THR A 26 -8.77 5.61 -12.88
C THR A 26 -8.41 4.74 -11.67
N ILE A 27 -9.39 4.36 -10.84
CA ILE A 27 -9.16 3.50 -9.67
C ILE A 27 -8.83 2.07 -10.12
N ASN A 28 -9.54 1.57 -11.14
CA ASN A 28 -9.30 0.24 -11.69
C ASN A 28 -8.06 0.17 -12.60
N ALA A 29 -7.43 1.30 -12.98
CA ALA A 29 -6.17 1.31 -13.72
C ALA A 29 -5.01 0.79 -12.87
N GLU A 30 -5.07 0.95 -11.55
CA GLU A 30 -4.10 0.33 -10.63
C GLU A 30 -4.34 -1.19 -10.50
N ALA A 31 -5.59 -1.64 -10.66
CA ALA A 31 -5.96 -3.07 -10.67
C ALA A 31 -5.72 -3.77 -12.02
N SER A 32 -5.80 -3.05 -13.15
CA SER A 32 -5.48 -3.55 -14.50
C SER A 32 -4.02 -3.28 -14.85
N ARG A 33 -3.13 -4.07 -14.26
CA ARG A 33 -1.75 -4.16 -14.77
C ARG A 33 -1.75 -4.70 -16.21
N ARG A 34 -1.21 -3.86 -17.10
CA ARG A 34 -0.64 -4.15 -18.44
C ARG A 34 -1.52 -3.78 -19.64
N LEU A 35 -0.97 -2.83 -20.39
CA LEU A 35 -1.21 -2.38 -21.78
C LEU A 35 -1.97 -1.06 -21.99
N SER A 36 -1.18 -0.09 -22.49
CA SER A 36 -1.49 1.07 -23.33
C SER A 36 -2.45 2.15 -22.84
N GLY A 37 -1.91 3.37 -22.72
CA GLY A 37 -2.60 4.54 -23.28
C GLY A 37 -3.34 5.48 -22.33
N ILE A 38 -3.05 5.47 -21.02
CA ILE A 38 -3.63 6.48 -20.12
C ILE A 38 -2.66 7.65 -19.97
N ALA A 39 -2.73 8.58 -20.90
CA ALA A 39 -2.02 9.86 -20.86
C ALA A 39 -2.90 10.91 -20.17
N HIS A 40 -2.75 11.05 -18.85
CA HIS A 40 -3.29 12.12 -18.01
C HIS A 40 -4.82 12.19 -17.83
N PHE A 41 -5.27 12.08 -16.57
CA PHE A 41 -6.59 12.54 -16.14
C PHE A 41 -6.44 13.81 -15.29
N THR A 42 -6.95 14.94 -15.79
CA THR A 42 -7.24 16.11 -14.95
C THR A 42 -8.50 15.83 -14.14
N ASN A 43 -8.37 15.00 -13.12
CA ASN A 43 -9.45 14.73 -12.18
C ASN A 43 -9.70 15.99 -11.33
N SER A 44 -10.75 16.73 -11.67
CA SER A 44 -11.28 17.79 -10.82
C SER A 44 -11.49 17.25 -9.40
N ILE A 45 -10.96 17.95 -8.39
CA ILE A 45 -11.14 17.60 -6.97
C ILE A 45 -12.64 17.48 -6.65
N ALA A 46 -13.46 18.37 -7.22
CA ALA A 46 -14.91 18.34 -7.06
C ALA A 46 -15.56 17.08 -7.68
N ALA A 47 -15.01 16.54 -8.76
CA ALA A 47 -15.47 15.29 -9.35
C ALA A 47 -15.16 14.09 -8.42
N ARG A 48 -13.94 14.01 -7.87
CA ARG A 48 -13.57 12.98 -6.89
C ARG A 48 -14.46 13.04 -5.65
N GLN A 49 -14.65 14.22 -5.08
CA GLN A 49 -15.50 14.41 -3.92
C GLN A 49 -16.96 14.00 -4.19
N ARG A 50 -17.53 14.37 -5.34
CA ARG A 50 -18.89 13.95 -5.72
C ARG A 50 -18.99 12.44 -5.90
N TRP A 51 -18.02 11.80 -6.55
CA TRP A 51 -17.99 10.35 -6.70
C TRP A 51 -17.91 9.66 -5.33
N THR A 52 -16.95 10.04 -4.47
CA THR A 52 -16.81 9.46 -3.13
C THR A 52 -18.08 9.59 -2.30
N LYS A 53 -18.76 10.75 -2.38
CA LYS A 53 -20.02 10.98 -1.64
C LYS A 53 -21.21 10.18 -2.19
N SER A 54 -21.28 9.98 -3.51
CA SER A 54 -22.47 9.42 -4.18
C SER A 54 -22.34 7.96 -4.59
N HIS A 55 -21.13 7.42 -4.69
CA HIS A 55 -20.90 6.10 -5.25
C HIS A 55 -21.52 4.99 -4.39
N SER A 56 -21.35 5.04 -3.07
CA SER A 56 -21.95 4.05 -2.15
C SER A 56 -23.48 4.07 -2.19
N ILE A 57 -24.08 5.26 -2.21
CA ILE A 57 -25.54 5.43 -2.28
C ILE A 57 -26.07 4.90 -3.61
N ARG A 58 -25.41 5.22 -4.73
CA ARG A 58 -25.79 4.70 -6.05
C ARG A 58 -25.66 3.18 -6.12
N ALA A 59 -24.58 2.62 -5.60
CA ALA A 59 -24.40 1.17 -5.51
C ALA A 59 -25.52 0.51 -4.69
N ALA A 60 -25.92 1.12 -3.56
CA ALA A 60 -27.01 0.62 -2.73
C ALA A 60 -28.37 0.66 -3.45
N ILE A 61 -28.70 1.77 -4.12
CA ILE A 61 -29.94 1.91 -4.89
C ILE A 61 -29.98 0.88 -6.03
N ILE A 62 -28.89 0.76 -6.80
CA ILE A 62 -28.81 -0.21 -7.90
C ILE A 62 -28.94 -1.63 -7.36
N SER A 63 -28.25 -1.96 -6.28
CA SER A 63 -28.35 -3.29 -5.63
C SER A 63 -29.78 -3.60 -5.19
N HIS A 64 -30.47 -2.62 -4.57
CA HIS A 64 -31.85 -2.77 -4.15
C HIS A 64 -32.81 -2.94 -5.34
N VAL A 65 -32.67 -2.14 -6.40
CA VAL A 65 -33.49 -2.26 -7.61
C VAL A 65 -33.27 -3.62 -8.28
N LEU A 66 -32.03 -4.09 -8.38
CA LEU A 66 -31.73 -5.42 -8.92
C LEU A 66 -32.37 -6.53 -8.08
N ASP A 67 -32.41 -6.37 -6.76
CA ASP A 67 -33.06 -7.31 -5.84
C ASP A 67 -34.57 -7.36 -6.06
N VAL A 68 -35.24 -6.20 -6.05
CA VAL A 68 -36.69 -6.07 -6.24
C VAL A 68 -37.12 -6.55 -7.63
N CYS A 69 -36.29 -6.34 -8.65
CA CYS A 69 -36.54 -6.83 -10.01
C CYS A 69 -36.20 -8.31 -10.20
N GLY A 70 -35.70 -9.02 -9.18
CA GLY A 70 -35.29 -10.43 -9.29
C GLY A 70 -34.07 -10.65 -10.21
N LEU A 71 -33.31 -9.59 -10.50
CA LEU A 71 -32.12 -9.62 -11.36
C LEU A 71 -30.81 -9.77 -10.57
N LYS A 72 -30.91 -9.82 -9.24
CA LYS A 72 -29.77 -10.03 -8.36
C LYS A 72 -29.34 -11.49 -8.44
N GLN A 73 -28.20 -11.73 -9.05
CA GLN A 73 -27.56 -13.04 -9.00
C GLN A 73 -27.11 -13.31 -7.56
N LEU A 74 -27.52 -14.45 -7.02
CA LEU A 74 -26.95 -14.95 -5.78
C LEU A 74 -25.45 -15.18 -6.00
N GLN A 75 -24.65 -14.82 -5.01
CA GLN A 75 -23.21 -15.03 -5.07
C GLN A 75 -22.94 -16.53 -5.20
N ASP A 76 -22.29 -16.94 -6.29
CA ASP A 76 -21.91 -18.33 -6.49
C ASP A 76 -20.73 -18.67 -5.58
N ILE A 77 -21.04 -19.30 -4.44
CA ILE A 77 -20.06 -19.79 -3.47
C ILE A 77 -19.46 -21.15 -3.86
N SER A 78 -19.93 -21.78 -4.94
CA SER A 78 -19.47 -23.12 -5.36
C SER A 78 -17.97 -23.14 -5.67
N ALA A 79 -17.44 -22.01 -6.13
CA ALA A 79 -16.00 -21.83 -6.33
C ALA A 79 -15.21 -21.84 -5.02
N ASP A 80 -15.75 -21.24 -3.95
CA ASP A 80 -15.11 -21.18 -2.63
C ASP A 80 -15.23 -22.50 -1.85
N LEU A 81 -16.26 -23.29 -2.12
CA LEU A 81 -16.48 -24.62 -1.55
C LEU A 81 -15.59 -25.71 -2.17
N GLN A 82 -14.77 -25.37 -3.17
CA GLN A 82 -13.83 -26.33 -3.75
C GLN A 82 -12.82 -26.83 -2.70
N PRO A 83 -12.53 -28.14 -2.62
CA PRO A 83 -11.62 -28.69 -1.59
C PRO A 83 -10.24 -28.01 -1.55
N ASN A 84 -9.71 -27.64 -2.73
CA ASN A 84 -8.45 -26.92 -2.83
C ASN A 84 -8.53 -25.50 -2.23
N ARG A 85 -9.64 -24.80 -2.45
CA ARG A 85 -9.88 -23.44 -1.92
C ARG A 85 -10.05 -23.48 -0.41
N ILE A 86 -10.84 -24.40 0.12
CA ILE A 86 -10.99 -24.63 1.56
C ILE A 86 -9.63 -24.89 2.22
N LYS A 87 -8.77 -25.72 1.61
CA LYS A 87 -7.42 -25.98 2.12
C LYS A 87 -6.54 -24.72 2.13
N ILE A 88 -6.62 -23.89 1.10
CA ILE A 88 -5.88 -22.61 1.03
C ILE A 88 -6.38 -21.65 2.11
N TYR A 89 -7.70 -21.48 2.22
CA TYR A 89 -8.32 -20.61 3.23
C TYR A 89 -8.00 -21.09 4.65
N GLY A 90 -8.04 -22.40 4.91
CA GLY A 90 -7.63 -22.97 6.19
C GLY A 90 -6.18 -22.64 6.55
N LYS A 91 -5.25 -22.74 5.58
CA LYS A 91 -3.85 -22.33 5.79
C LYS A 91 -3.71 -20.84 6.06
N GLN A 92 -4.44 -20.00 5.31
CA GLN A 92 -4.40 -18.55 5.47
C GLN A 92 -4.94 -18.11 6.83
N ILE A 93 -6.06 -18.69 7.27
CA ILE A 93 -6.65 -18.44 8.58
C ILE A 93 -5.70 -18.89 9.69
N ALA A 94 -5.15 -20.10 9.59
CA ALA A 94 -4.17 -20.60 10.57
C ALA A 94 -2.94 -19.67 10.66
N HIS A 95 -2.42 -19.23 9.52
CA HIS A 95 -1.30 -18.29 9.49
C HIS A 95 -1.66 -16.91 10.07
N PHE A 96 -2.87 -16.43 9.80
CA PHE A 96 -3.37 -15.18 10.37
C PHE A 96 -3.47 -15.27 11.90
N ILE A 97 -4.08 -16.33 12.43
CA ILE A 97 -4.16 -16.60 13.87
C ILE A 97 -2.75 -16.67 14.48
N GLU A 98 -1.85 -17.40 13.85
CA GLU A 98 -0.46 -17.51 14.28
C GLU A 98 0.25 -16.15 14.34
N ILE A 99 0.01 -15.25 13.37
CA ILE A 99 0.56 -13.89 13.39
C ILE A 99 -0.01 -13.09 14.56
N PHE A 100 -1.31 -13.20 14.82
CA PHE A 100 -1.96 -12.50 15.94
C PHE A 100 -1.45 -12.99 17.28
N GLU A 101 -1.29 -14.31 17.47
CA GLU A 101 -0.76 -14.88 18.71
C GLU A 101 0.72 -14.52 18.94
N LYS A 102 1.50 -14.41 17.86
CA LYS A 102 2.94 -14.07 17.94
C LYS A 102 3.22 -12.58 18.13
N ASN A 103 2.24 -11.71 17.89
CA ASN A 103 2.39 -10.27 18.04
C ASN A 103 1.73 -9.84 19.34
N ILE A 104 2.48 -9.13 20.17
CA ILE A 104 2.00 -8.63 21.46
C ILE A 104 1.39 -7.22 21.24
N ASN A 105 0.65 -6.69 22.20
CA ASN A 105 0.30 -5.27 22.20
C ASN A 105 1.59 -4.44 22.44
N PRO A 106 2.03 -3.60 21.50
CA PRO A 106 3.26 -2.81 21.64
C PRO A 106 3.19 -1.72 22.73
N PHE A 107 2.00 -1.51 23.33
CA PHE A 107 1.75 -0.53 24.39
C PHE A 107 1.34 -1.19 25.72
N ASP A 108 1.59 -2.49 25.88
CA ASP A 108 1.34 -3.18 27.16
C ASP A 108 2.26 -2.62 28.26
N GLU A 109 1.71 -2.33 29.44
CA GLU A 109 2.45 -1.79 30.58
C GLU A 109 3.53 -2.75 31.11
N LYS A 110 3.41 -4.04 30.79
CA LYS A 110 4.38 -5.09 31.16
C LYS A 110 5.62 -5.10 30.27
N LEU A 111 5.64 -4.33 29.18
CA LEU A 111 6.81 -4.25 28.31
C LEU A 111 7.93 -3.46 28.96
N ASP A 112 9.16 -3.93 28.74
CA ASP A 112 10.35 -3.19 29.13
C ASP A 112 10.38 -1.82 28.43
N LYS A 113 10.42 -0.74 29.20
CA LYS A 113 10.35 0.64 28.69
C LYS A 113 11.66 1.12 28.07
N ASP A 114 12.77 0.44 28.36
CA ASP A 114 14.09 0.83 27.88
C ASP A 114 14.41 0.24 26.49
N SER A 115 13.62 -0.74 26.04
CA SER A 115 13.78 -1.40 24.74
C SER A 115 12.98 -0.69 23.63
N LEU A 116 13.56 -0.59 22.43
CA LEU A 116 12.85 -0.11 21.25
C LEU A 116 12.03 -1.24 20.63
N TYR A 117 10.74 -1.01 20.35
CA TYR A 117 9.83 -2.01 19.76
C TYR A 117 9.31 -1.59 18.38
N ASN A 118 9.03 -2.59 17.54
CA ASN A 118 8.29 -2.39 16.30
C ASN A 118 6.78 -2.26 16.58
N ILE A 119 6.16 -1.14 16.21
CA ILE A 119 4.72 -0.88 16.41
C ILE A 119 3.84 -1.93 15.71
N ALA A 120 4.26 -2.47 14.57
CA ALA A 120 3.45 -3.43 13.80
C ALA A 120 3.49 -4.86 14.37
N THR A 121 4.53 -5.23 15.12
CA THR A 121 4.72 -6.61 15.59
C THR A 121 4.94 -6.72 17.10
N ALA A 122 5.12 -5.60 17.80
CA ALA A 122 5.52 -5.51 19.20
C ALA A 122 6.73 -6.36 19.58
N LYS A 123 7.66 -6.53 18.63
CA LYS A 123 8.90 -7.28 18.87
C LYS A 123 10.02 -6.30 19.16
N PRO A 124 10.91 -6.62 20.11
CA PRO A 124 12.06 -5.79 20.41
C PRO A 124 12.98 -5.74 19.19
N VAL A 125 13.50 -4.54 18.93
CA VAL A 125 14.42 -4.28 17.84
C VAL A 125 15.81 -4.76 18.24
N PRO A 126 16.55 -5.46 17.35
CA PRO A 126 17.92 -5.83 17.63
C PRO A 126 18.78 -4.61 18.00
N GLU A 127 19.69 -4.78 18.95
CA GLU A 127 20.48 -3.69 19.54
C GLU A 127 21.21 -2.84 18.49
N ASN A 128 21.76 -3.48 17.44
CA ASN A 128 22.42 -2.77 16.34
C ASN A 128 21.49 -1.82 15.58
N VAL A 129 20.22 -2.18 15.41
CA VAL A 129 19.20 -1.35 14.75
C VAL A 129 18.66 -0.31 15.73
N ALA A 130 18.47 -0.65 17.00
CA ALA A 130 18.09 0.32 18.03
C ALA A 130 19.13 1.45 18.15
N ASN A 131 20.41 1.09 18.28
CA ASN A 131 21.52 2.05 18.33
C ASN A 131 21.62 2.90 17.06
N PHE A 132 21.36 2.31 15.89
CA PHE A 132 21.32 3.06 14.62
C PHE A 132 20.17 4.07 14.58
N LEU A 133 18.96 3.67 14.96
CA LEU A 133 17.76 4.51 14.93
C LEU A 133 17.84 5.65 15.95
N LEU A 134 18.32 5.37 17.17
CA LEU A 134 18.46 6.36 18.24
C LEU A 134 19.55 7.41 17.94
N ASN A 135 20.58 7.06 17.18
CA ASN A 135 21.69 7.96 16.85
C ASN A 135 21.67 8.46 15.41
N ILE A 136 20.55 8.35 14.69
CA ILE A 136 20.49 8.65 13.26
C ILE A 136 20.84 10.12 12.95
N GLU A 137 20.41 11.04 13.82
CA GLU A 137 20.68 12.48 13.67
C GLU A 137 22.15 12.78 13.94
N LYS A 138 22.73 12.25 15.03
CA LYS A 138 24.15 12.39 15.34
C LYS A 138 25.03 11.84 14.22
N ASN A 139 24.73 10.62 13.76
CA ASN A 139 25.46 9.99 12.64
C ASN A 139 25.39 10.83 11.37
N ARG A 140 24.25 11.49 11.10
CA ARG A 140 24.10 12.41 9.97
C ARG A 140 24.95 13.66 10.15
N GLU A 141 24.93 14.26 11.34
CA GLU A 141 25.72 15.45 11.65
C GLU A 141 27.22 15.18 11.53
N ASP A 142 27.69 14.04 12.04
CA ASP A 142 29.10 13.67 11.98
C ASP A 142 29.57 13.46 10.54
N LEU A 143 28.75 12.82 9.70
CA LEU A 143 29.05 12.70 8.28
C LEU A 143 29.00 14.04 7.54
N LEU A 144 28.08 14.93 7.91
CA LEU A 144 28.02 16.27 7.34
C LEU A 144 29.29 17.06 7.68
N LYS A 145 29.69 17.06 8.96
CA LYS A 145 30.92 17.72 9.42
C LYS A 145 32.14 17.16 8.71
N GLN A 146 32.25 15.83 8.65
CA GLN A 146 33.33 15.17 7.94
C GLN A 146 33.38 15.59 6.47
N PHE A 147 32.24 15.63 5.78
CA PHE A 147 32.19 16.05 4.38
C PHE A 147 32.60 17.52 4.19
N ILE A 148 32.18 18.42 5.11
CA ILE A 148 32.60 19.83 5.07
C ILE A 148 34.11 19.95 5.26
N THR A 149 34.68 19.22 6.21
CA THR A 149 36.14 19.18 6.43
C THR A 149 36.87 18.64 5.20
N GLU A 150 36.42 17.53 4.63
CA GLU A 150 37.01 16.96 3.41
C GLU A 150 36.93 17.94 2.22
N CYS A 151 35.83 18.70 2.07
CA CYS A 151 35.70 19.72 1.02
C CYS A 151 36.60 20.95 1.26
N ALA A 152 36.92 21.26 2.52
CA ALA A 152 37.83 22.36 2.84
C ALA A 152 39.30 22.01 2.53
N GLU A 153 39.64 20.73 2.53
CA GLU A 153 40.99 20.21 2.27
C GLU A 153 41.24 19.85 0.80
N ASP A 154 40.24 19.28 0.11
CA ASP A 154 40.32 18.85 -1.29
C ASP A 154 39.18 19.48 -2.12
N GLN A 155 39.54 20.34 -3.09
CA GLN A 155 38.59 21.03 -3.97
C GLN A 155 37.85 20.05 -4.90
N ASP A 156 38.47 18.92 -5.26
CA ASP A 156 37.87 17.87 -6.09
C ASP A 156 36.96 16.93 -5.28
N ARG A 157 36.87 17.13 -3.96
CA ARG A 157 36.02 16.30 -3.09
C ARG A 157 34.54 16.58 -3.30
N PHE A 158 34.18 17.83 -3.60
CA PHE A 158 32.80 18.28 -3.71
C PHE A 158 32.04 17.52 -4.82
N ASP A 159 32.72 17.22 -5.92
CA ASP A 159 32.15 16.51 -7.07
C ASP A 159 32.04 14.99 -6.85
N LYS A 160 32.65 14.45 -5.78
CA LYS A 160 32.63 13.02 -5.46
C LYS A 160 31.42 12.67 -4.57
N PRO A 161 30.77 11.52 -4.79
CA PRO A 161 29.57 11.14 -4.04
C PRO A 161 29.84 10.96 -2.53
N ILE A 162 28.87 11.38 -1.71
CA ILE A 162 28.91 11.16 -0.25
C ILE A 162 28.72 9.68 0.04
N LYS A 163 29.49 9.15 1.00
CA LYS A 163 29.41 7.76 1.44
C LYS A 163 27.98 7.45 1.91
N LYS A 164 27.34 6.48 1.25
CA LYS A 164 25.98 6.06 1.60
C LYS A 164 26.02 5.22 2.87
N ILE A 165 25.31 5.63 3.93
CA ILE A 165 25.05 4.76 5.07
C ILE A 165 23.96 3.75 4.68
N LYS A 166 24.18 2.49 5.02
CA LYS A 166 23.16 1.46 4.90
C LYS A 166 22.06 1.73 5.91
N CYS A 167 20.88 2.11 5.44
CA CYS A 167 19.74 2.34 6.31
C CYS A 167 19.26 1.01 6.91
N LEU A 168 19.35 0.88 8.24
CA LEU A 168 18.84 -0.25 8.99
C LEU A 168 17.40 0.07 9.41
N ILE A 169 16.44 -0.39 8.62
CA ILE A 169 15.00 -0.24 8.89
C ILE A 169 14.44 -1.61 9.30
N LEU A 170 13.38 -1.62 10.10
CA LEU A 170 12.67 -2.82 10.58
C LEU A 170 12.30 -3.81 9.45
N LEU A 171 11.96 -3.33 8.25
CA LEU A 171 11.66 -4.13 7.05
C LEU A 171 12.88 -4.90 6.49
N VAL A 172 14.10 -4.40 6.70
CA VAL A 172 15.34 -5.01 6.18
C VAL A 172 15.68 -6.30 6.95
N LEU A 173 15.23 -6.43 8.20
CA LEU A 173 15.45 -7.63 9.02
C LEU A 173 14.54 -8.80 8.65
N GLN A 174 13.31 -8.53 8.20
CA GLN A 174 12.39 -9.59 7.77
C GLN A 174 12.82 -10.26 6.45
N ARG A 175 13.52 -9.53 5.57
CA ARG A 175 14.00 -10.05 4.27
C ARG A 175 15.32 -10.82 4.33
N ARG A 176 15.98 -10.89 5.49
CA ARG A 176 17.27 -11.61 5.65
C ARG A 176 17.15 -13.02 6.23
N LYS A 177 15.93 -13.53 6.42
CA LYS A 177 15.68 -14.94 6.72
C LYS A 177 15.17 -15.67 5.48
N THR A 178 16.06 -15.90 4.53
CA THR A 178 16.01 -16.97 3.52
C THR A 178 17.43 -17.28 3.11
#